data_AF-A0A6A6BUH7-F1
#
_entry.id   AF-A0A6A6BUH7-F1
#
_cell.length_a   1.000
_cell.length_b   1.000
_cell.length_c   1.000
_cell.angle_alpha   90.00
_cell.angle_beta   90.00
_cell.angle_gamma   90.00
#
_symmetry.space_group_name_H-M   'P 1'
#
loop_
_entity.id
_entity.type
_entity.pdbx_description
1 polymer ?
#
loop_
_entity_poly.entity_id
_entity_poly.type
_entity_poly.pdbx_seq_one_letter_code
_entity_poly.pdbx_strand_id
1 'polypeptide(L)'
;MKIKKLTPRLWSGVLLLWATAAFAVAAAEEGAAQFNPLHHLGGNGQWFPGPDVWGLGSSLPAGCGVQRVAFLARHGSRFPDAGAWAEWVALGEKIHAANFSTRTPELHFLHTWHPVLTDPASQLTNLSRTGKAELSAMGAAYRARYPALHPSAFSANNNTTTPPLALFANAYAPSPRVLDSAQLFARAYLGRSNTNSTHAGTIYLINATAPYPALSGNSLAPTDACPRYVDNSGGSAKDAWDAAWAPQAAGRLNALLDGGLAFAAEDVSTMAYLCGFESQILGRVAAWCGVLTGEEVLAYERAQDIRYWFGSGPGNGVGKAAMRGVLGGVLGWLGGGSGGGGDGSAVGGQRLLPLFANDGQIAQMVAALDVFADGEAPALNTTVQKRGNGTFRSSHFVTMRGTVTLELWGCSASNSSSSSSSSSSSSSSSTSPSSVSALPTFVRVLLNDAPYPLPYCAGGPGRTCELAELVRYVEAKRAAEGGFQGVCGLDDEGDGEAVPFFEDVERGVGEGWMWGVGV
;
A
#
# COMPACT_ATOMS: atom_id res chain seq x y z
N MET A 1 46.95 -18.32 69.68
CA MET A 1 47.80 -17.45 70.51
C MET A 1 48.13 -16.19 69.72
N LYS A 2 47.95 -15.03 70.35
CA LYS A 2 48.02 -13.68 69.77
C LYS A 2 49.42 -13.31 69.26
N ILE A 3 49.51 -12.67 68.10
CA ILE A 3 50.55 -11.65 67.83
C ILE A 3 49.89 -10.39 67.27
N LYS A 4 50.32 -9.26 67.82
CA LYS A 4 49.81 -7.89 67.67
C LYS A 4 50.39 -7.18 66.44
N LYS A 5 49.51 -6.38 65.81
CA LYS A 5 49.63 -5.01 65.28
C LYS A 5 51.01 -4.48 64.84
N LEU A 6 51.04 -4.00 63.59
CA LEU A 6 51.47 -2.63 63.26
C LEU A 6 50.37 -1.93 62.44
N THR A 7 50.14 -0.65 62.74
CA THR A 7 49.28 0.33 62.03
C THR A 7 50.19 1.34 61.28
N PRO A 8 49.76 2.40 60.55
CA PRO A 8 48.39 2.96 60.41
C PRO A 8 48.02 3.59 59.02
N ARG A 9 46.81 4.20 58.97
CA ARG A 9 46.32 5.29 58.09
C ARG A 9 45.95 4.91 56.64
N LEU A 10 44.82 5.29 56.05
CA LEU A 10 43.68 6.17 56.36
C LEU A 10 42.51 5.69 55.48
N TRP A 11 41.33 5.46 56.06
CA TRP A 11 40.08 5.23 55.31
C TRP A 11 39.05 6.26 55.75
N SER A 12 38.51 6.99 54.78
CA SER A 12 37.19 7.64 54.77
C SER A 12 36.82 7.64 53.28
N GLY A 13 35.81 6.89 52.82
CA GLY A 13 34.40 7.23 53.06
C GLY A 13 34.00 8.31 52.04
N VAL A 14 33.77 7.95 50.76
CA VAL A 14 32.44 7.72 50.14
C VAL A 14 31.80 8.99 49.54
N LEU A 15 31.29 8.83 48.30
CA LEU A 15 30.31 9.66 47.56
C LEU A 15 30.79 10.95 46.86
N LEU A 16 30.89 10.95 45.52
CA LEU A 16 29.80 11.33 44.60
C LEU A 16 30.25 11.25 43.13
N LEU A 17 29.38 10.67 42.30
CA LEU A 17 29.43 10.59 40.85
C LEU A 17 29.61 11.95 40.17
N TRP A 18 30.58 12.09 39.26
CA TRP A 18 30.44 12.84 38.01
C TRP A 18 31.21 12.10 36.91
N ALA A 19 30.48 11.26 36.16
CA ALA A 19 30.95 10.72 34.89
C ALA A 19 30.58 11.71 33.78
N THR A 20 31.55 12.51 33.34
CA THR A 20 31.47 13.25 32.08
C THR A 20 31.95 12.35 30.95
N ALA A 21 31.09 11.43 30.50
CA ALA A 21 31.27 10.79 29.21
C ALA A 21 30.79 11.77 28.13
N ALA A 22 31.74 12.33 27.39
CA ALA A 22 31.47 13.13 26.20
C ALA A 22 30.64 12.29 25.21
N PHE A 23 29.41 12.74 24.93
CA PHE A 23 28.63 12.27 23.79
C PHE A 23 29.34 12.75 22.52
N ALA A 24 30.13 11.88 21.91
CA ALA A 24 30.51 12.05 20.52
C ALA A 24 29.23 11.86 19.68
N VAL A 25 28.70 12.97 19.18
CA VAL A 25 27.72 12.96 18.10
C VAL A 25 28.45 12.41 16.87
N ALA A 26 28.25 11.13 16.59
CA ALA A 26 28.56 10.58 15.28
C ALA A 26 27.53 11.15 14.31
N ALA A 27 27.88 12.24 13.63
CA ALA A 27 27.22 12.61 12.40
C ALA A 27 27.44 11.45 11.41
N ALA A 28 26.39 10.68 11.15
CA ALA A 28 26.39 9.73 10.06
C ALA A 28 26.49 10.53 8.77
N GLU A 29 27.63 10.45 8.08
CA GLU A 29 27.69 10.79 6.67
C GLU A 29 26.68 9.90 5.94
N GLU A 30 25.75 10.51 5.20
CA GLU A 30 24.87 9.83 4.24
C GLU A 30 25.73 9.15 3.17
N GLY A 31 26.16 7.92 3.45
CA GLY A 31 26.63 7.02 2.41
C GLY A 31 25.50 6.82 1.41
N ALA A 32 25.77 7.03 0.12
CA ALA A 32 24.82 6.70 -0.94
C ALA A 32 24.26 5.29 -0.69
N ALA A 33 22.95 5.18 -0.49
CA ALA A 33 22.31 3.91 -0.17
C ALA A 33 22.68 2.86 -1.23
N GLN A 34 23.17 1.70 -0.78
CA GLN A 34 23.52 0.59 -1.66
C GLN A 34 22.29 0.19 -2.50
N PHE A 35 22.46 0.04 -3.81
CA PHE A 35 21.39 -0.37 -4.72
C PHE A 35 20.80 -1.72 -4.28
N ASN A 36 19.50 -1.73 -3.97
CA ASN A 36 18.78 -2.95 -3.59
C ASN A 36 17.82 -3.35 -4.70
N PRO A 37 18.07 -4.43 -5.46
CA PRO A 37 17.20 -4.82 -6.57
C PRO A 37 15.76 -5.08 -6.14
N LEU A 38 15.54 -5.55 -4.91
CA LEU A 38 14.20 -5.83 -4.38
C LEU A 38 13.31 -4.58 -4.27
N HIS A 39 13.90 -3.37 -4.24
CA HIS A 39 13.15 -2.11 -4.23
C HIS A 39 12.71 -1.64 -5.63
N HIS A 40 13.05 -2.40 -6.69
CA HIS A 40 12.89 -1.99 -8.08
C HIS A 40 12.13 -3.04 -8.91
N LEU A 41 11.39 -3.95 -8.28
CA LEU A 41 10.69 -5.05 -8.96
C LEU A 41 9.20 -4.78 -9.22
N GLY A 42 8.74 -3.53 -9.08
CA GLY A 42 7.33 -3.17 -9.23
C GLY A 42 6.42 -4.01 -8.33
N GLY A 43 5.37 -4.59 -8.91
CA GLY A 43 4.43 -5.47 -8.21
C GLY A 43 4.96 -6.87 -7.87
N ASN A 44 6.18 -7.21 -8.26
CA ASN A 44 6.79 -8.52 -8.01
C ASN A 44 7.74 -8.53 -6.80
N GLY A 45 8.06 -7.34 -6.27
CA GLY A 45 8.87 -7.17 -5.08
C GLY A 45 8.09 -7.29 -3.77
N GLN A 46 8.81 -7.64 -2.71
CA GLN A 46 8.32 -7.60 -1.33
C GLN A 46 7.94 -6.17 -0.92
N TRP A 47 7.18 -6.06 0.16
CA TRP A 47 6.91 -4.74 0.72
C TRP A 47 8.18 -4.09 1.29
N PHE A 48 8.31 -2.79 1.02
CA PHE A 48 9.22 -1.90 1.72
C PHE A 48 8.52 -0.54 1.92
N PRO A 49 8.92 0.25 2.94
CA PRO A 49 8.42 1.62 3.08
C PRO A 49 8.74 2.41 1.81
N GLY A 50 7.74 3.09 1.26
CA GLY A 50 7.92 3.93 0.09
C GLY A 50 9.02 4.98 0.37
N PRO A 51 9.81 5.37 -0.64
CA PRO A 51 10.78 6.44 -0.45
C PRO A 51 10.04 7.77 -0.28
N ASP A 52 10.49 8.57 0.69
CA ASP A 52 10.00 9.94 0.91
C ASP A 52 10.56 10.89 -0.15
N VAL A 53 10.10 10.73 -1.38
CA VAL A 53 10.56 11.52 -2.54
C VAL A 53 10.23 13.01 -2.40
N TRP A 54 9.34 13.40 -1.49
CA TRP A 54 8.96 14.79 -1.26
C TRP A 54 9.63 15.41 -0.02
N GLY A 55 10.38 14.62 0.77
CA GLY A 55 11.05 15.09 1.98
C GLY A 55 10.10 15.62 3.05
N LEU A 56 8.87 15.09 3.11
CA LEU A 56 7.83 15.58 4.03
C LEU A 56 7.85 14.84 5.39
N GLY A 57 8.47 13.66 5.44
CA GLY A 57 8.52 12.81 6.63
C GLY A 57 7.15 12.25 7.04
N SER A 58 7.14 11.47 8.12
CA SER A 58 5.93 10.83 8.65
C SER A 58 5.26 11.60 9.79
N SER A 59 5.91 12.63 10.33
CA SER A 59 5.46 13.36 11.52
C SER A 59 4.19 14.18 11.30
N LEU A 60 3.41 14.30 12.36
CA LEU A 60 2.26 15.21 12.43
C LEU A 60 2.77 16.61 12.82
N PRO A 61 2.36 17.68 12.11
CA PRO A 61 2.61 19.04 12.55
C PRO A 61 2.02 19.32 13.94
N ALA A 62 2.65 20.23 14.69
CA ALA A 62 2.14 20.62 16.00
C ALA A 62 0.70 21.15 15.91
N GLY A 63 -0.18 20.70 16.80
CA GLY A 63 -1.59 21.07 16.79
C GLY A 63 -2.48 20.25 15.85
N CYS A 64 -1.92 19.29 15.10
CA CYS A 64 -2.67 18.34 14.30
C CYS A 64 -2.75 16.96 14.98
N GLY A 65 -3.88 16.27 14.78
CA GLY A 65 -4.08 14.88 15.20
C GLY A 65 -4.86 14.08 14.18
N VAL A 66 -4.54 12.78 14.06
CA VAL A 66 -5.25 11.87 13.16
C VAL A 66 -6.65 11.57 13.72
N GLN A 67 -7.67 11.93 12.94
CA GLN A 67 -9.08 11.73 13.27
C GLN A 67 -9.62 10.42 12.73
N ARG A 68 -9.39 10.10 11.46
CA ARG A 68 -9.82 8.84 10.84
C ARG A 68 -8.76 8.37 9.85
N VAL A 69 -8.72 7.08 9.57
CA VAL A 69 -7.82 6.51 8.58
C VAL A 69 -8.60 5.53 7.72
N ALA A 70 -8.49 5.64 6.41
CA ALA A 70 -8.90 4.60 5.49
C ALA A 70 -7.66 4.10 4.75
N PHE A 71 -7.54 2.80 4.53
CA PHE A 71 -6.47 2.26 3.69
C PHE A 71 -6.98 1.18 2.77
N LEU A 72 -6.44 1.16 1.55
CA LEU A 72 -6.57 0.06 0.60
C LEU A 72 -5.23 -0.65 0.48
N ALA A 73 -5.19 -1.90 0.91
CA ALA A 73 -4.00 -2.74 0.90
C ALA A 73 -4.13 -3.89 -0.09
N ARG A 74 -3.04 -4.15 -0.83
CA ARG A 74 -2.86 -5.39 -1.59
C ARG A 74 -2.73 -6.55 -0.62
N HIS A 75 -3.09 -7.74 -1.08
CA HIS A 75 -2.62 -8.97 -0.45
C HIS A 75 -1.09 -8.98 -0.24
N GLY A 76 -0.63 -9.78 0.71
CA GLY A 76 0.80 -9.94 1.00
C GLY A 76 1.56 -10.68 -0.10
N SER A 77 2.86 -10.79 0.14
CA SER A 77 3.77 -11.65 -0.60
C SER A 77 3.16 -13.05 -0.80
N ARG A 78 3.13 -13.53 -2.04
CA ARG A 78 2.45 -14.75 -2.47
C ARG A 78 3.32 -15.68 -3.31
N PHE A 79 2.91 -16.94 -3.40
CA PHE A 79 3.41 -17.86 -4.42
C PHE A 79 2.97 -17.42 -5.84
N PRO A 80 3.67 -17.87 -6.90
CA PRO A 80 3.32 -17.50 -8.28
C PRO A 80 1.93 -18.03 -8.67
N ASP A 81 1.37 -17.44 -9.72
CA ASP A 81 0.21 -18.03 -10.39
C ASP A 81 0.64 -19.20 -11.28
N ALA A 82 -0.30 -20.04 -11.70
CA ALA A 82 -0.01 -21.27 -12.45
C ALA A 82 0.80 -21.02 -13.74
N GLY A 83 0.52 -19.93 -14.46
CA GLY A 83 1.25 -19.55 -15.67
C GLY A 83 2.72 -19.21 -15.39
N ALA A 84 2.97 -18.31 -14.43
CA ALA A 84 4.33 -17.95 -14.02
C ALA A 84 5.10 -19.17 -13.47
N TRP A 85 4.43 -20.07 -12.76
CA TRP A 85 5.05 -21.32 -12.31
C TRP A 85 5.48 -22.21 -13.48
N ALA A 86 4.64 -22.35 -14.52
CA ALA A 86 4.99 -23.12 -15.71
C ALA A 86 6.22 -22.52 -16.42
N GLU A 87 6.32 -21.20 -16.51
CA GLU A 87 7.49 -20.50 -17.05
C GLU A 87 8.76 -20.78 -16.24
N TRP A 88 8.67 -20.80 -14.91
CA TRP A 88 9.82 -21.11 -14.05
C TRP A 88 10.28 -22.56 -14.20
N VAL A 89 9.34 -23.50 -14.31
CA VAL A 89 9.64 -24.92 -14.57
C VAL A 89 10.34 -25.06 -15.91
N ALA A 90 9.81 -24.44 -16.96
CA ALA A 90 10.43 -24.47 -18.29
C ALA A 90 11.86 -23.89 -18.29
N LEU A 91 12.08 -22.78 -17.57
CA LEU A 91 13.42 -22.22 -17.40
C LEU A 91 14.37 -23.19 -16.66
N GLY A 92 13.88 -23.87 -15.62
CA GLY A 92 14.64 -24.91 -14.91
C GLY A 92 15.03 -26.07 -15.81
N GLU A 93 14.08 -26.62 -16.54
CA GLU A 93 14.30 -27.70 -17.50
C GLU A 93 15.30 -27.30 -18.59
N LYS A 94 15.19 -26.08 -19.13
CA LYS A 94 16.12 -25.51 -20.09
C LYS A 94 17.55 -25.44 -19.54
N ILE A 95 17.73 -25.01 -18.29
CA ILE A 95 19.04 -24.92 -17.64
C ILE A 95 19.62 -26.32 -17.40
N HIS A 96 18.83 -27.28 -16.90
CA HIS A 96 19.30 -28.63 -16.59
C HIS A 96 19.60 -29.49 -17.82
N ALA A 97 18.91 -29.25 -18.93
CA ALA A 97 19.16 -29.96 -20.18
C ALA A 97 20.47 -29.52 -20.87
N ALA A 98 20.97 -28.33 -20.55
CA ALA A 98 22.16 -27.77 -21.18
C ALA A 98 23.45 -28.24 -20.50
N ASN A 99 24.46 -28.56 -21.30
CA ASN A 99 25.84 -28.70 -20.81
C ASN A 99 26.55 -27.35 -21.00
N PHE A 100 26.91 -26.68 -19.90
CA PHE A 100 27.51 -25.35 -19.93
C PHE A 100 28.52 -25.16 -18.80
N SER A 101 29.37 -24.13 -18.92
CA SER A 101 30.15 -23.56 -17.83
C SER A 101 29.88 -22.07 -17.71
N THR A 102 30.18 -21.52 -16.54
CA THR A 102 29.97 -20.10 -16.24
C THR A 102 31.32 -19.40 -16.09
N ARG A 103 31.41 -18.17 -16.57
CA ARG A 103 32.63 -17.34 -16.48
C ARG A 103 32.69 -16.49 -15.22
N THR A 104 31.61 -16.48 -14.44
CA THR A 104 31.44 -15.60 -13.29
C THR A 104 30.75 -16.32 -12.13
N PRO A 105 31.20 -16.12 -10.86
CA PRO A 105 30.62 -16.78 -9.68
C PRO A 105 29.12 -16.57 -9.50
N GLU A 106 28.59 -15.42 -9.93
CA GLU A 106 27.19 -15.01 -9.79
C GLU A 106 26.24 -15.95 -10.55
N LEU A 107 26.73 -16.68 -11.55
CA LEU A 107 25.95 -17.65 -12.32
C LEU A 107 26.19 -19.10 -11.89
N HIS A 108 27.13 -19.38 -10.97
CA HIS A 108 27.45 -20.75 -10.55
C HIS A 108 26.25 -21.49 -9.97
N PHE A 109 25.32 -20.76 -9.32
CA PHE A 109 24.12 -21.37 -8.72
C PHE A 109 23.23 -22.06 -9.76
N LEU A 110 23.29 -21.68 -11.04
CA LEU A 110 22.49 -22.27 -12.12
C LEU A 110 22.69 -23.79 -12.23
N HIS A 111 23.88 -24.30 -11.91
CA HIS A 111 24.17 -25.74 -11.94
C HIS A 111 23.35 -26.55 -10.92
N THR A 112 22.86 -25.90 -9.86
CA THR A 112 22.09 -26.55 -8.78
C THR A 112 20.71 -25.95 -8.60
N TRP A 113 20.38 -24.86 -9.31
CA TRP A 113 19.13 -24.15 -9.15
C TRP A 113 17.96 -24.99 -9.64
N HIS A 114 16.88 -25.07 -8.86
CA HIS A 114 15.61 -25.68 -9.24
C HIS A 114 14.49 -24.72 -8.80
N PRO A 115 13.35 -24.68 -9.50
CA PRO A 115 12.21 -23.87 -9.08
C PRO A 115 11.79 -24.16 -7.63
N VAL A 116 11.54 -23.10 -6.86
CA VAL A 116 11.53 -23.14 -5.38
C VAL A 116 10.34 -23.86 -4.73
N LEU A 117 9.25 -24.14 -5.46
CA LEU A 117 8.05 -24.73 -4.85
C LEU A 117 8.24 -26.22 -4.56
N THR A 118 7.88 -26.63 -3.35
CA THR A 118 7.96 -28.01 -2.88
C THR A 118 6.64 -28.77 -3.00
N ASP A 119 5.52 -28.04 -2.99
CA ASP A 119 4.17 -28.57 -3.17
C ASP A 119 3.33 -27.56 -3.96
N PRO A 120 3.53 -27.45 -5.29
CA PRO A 120 2.83 -26.46 -6.10
C PRO A 120 1.31 -26.54 -5.97
N ALA A 121 0.73 -27.74 -5.79
CA ALA A 121 -0.70 -27.95 -5.71
C ALA A 121 -1.34 -27.22 -4.52
N SER A 122 -0.66 -27.16 -3.37
CA SER A 122 -1.15 -26.43 -2.19
C SER A 122 -0.61 -24.99 -2.08
N GLN A 123 0.47 -24.67 -2.79
CA GLN A 123 1.18 -23.40 -2.67
C GLN A 123 0.71 -22.34 -3.66
N LEU A 124 0.48 -22.69 -4.93
CA LEU A 124 0.24 -21.71 -6.00
C LEU A 124 -0.83 -20.70 -5.61
N THR A 125 -0.60 -19.43 -6.00
CA THR A 125 -1.45 -18.26 -5.75
C THR A 125 -1.63 -17.83 -4.28
N ASN A 126 -1.41 -18.72 -3.30
CA ASN A 126 -1.62 -18.44 -1.88
C ASN A 126 -0.54 -17.52 -1.30
N LEU A 127 -0.82 -16.96 -0.11
CA LEU A 127 0.19 -16.17 0.61
C LEU A 127 1.42 -17.02 0.95
N SER A 128 2.60 -16.47 0.68
CA SER A 128 3.88 -17.03 1.11
C SER A 128 4.09 -16.79 2.60
N ARG A 129 5.12 -17.41 3.18
CA ARG A 129 5.47 -17.18 4.59
C ARG A 129 5.80 -15.72 4.86
N THR A 130 6.52 -15.06 3.94
CA THR A 130 6.80 -13.63 4.03
C THR A 130 5.51 -12.82 3.98
N GLY A 131 4.56 -13.13 3.10
CA GLY A 131 3.28 -12.39 3.05
C GLY A 131 2.50 -12.49 4.35
N LYS A 132 2.47 -13.69 4.95
CA LYS A 132 1.80 -13.86 6.24
C LYS A 132 2.44 -13.02 7.34
N ALA A 133 3.77 -12.90 7.34
CA ALA A 133 4.51 -12.05 8.25
C ALA A 133 4.28 -10.56 7.98
N GLU A 134 4.29 -10.12 6.72
CA GLU A 134 4.03 -8.73 6.31
C GLU A 134 2.68 -8.22 6.85
N LEU A 135 1.61 -9.02 6.73
CA LEU A 135 0.27 -8.61 7.16
C LEU A 135 0.09 -8.62 8.67
N SER A 136 0.72 -9.59 9.34
CA SER A 136 0.75 -9.62 10.81
C SER A 136 1.53 -8.42 11.36
N ALA A 137 2.67 -8.09 10.75
CA ALA A 137 3.46 -6.91 11.09
C ALA A 137 2.70 -5.61 10.81
N MET A 138 1.97 -5.53 9.69
CA MET A 138 1.11 -4.40 9.36
C MET A 138 0.05 -4.15 10.44
N GLY A 139 -0.66 -5.20 10.89
CA GLY A 139 -1.68 -5.06 11.93
C GLY A 139 -1.09 -4.54 13.24
N ALA A 140 0.03 -5.09 13.69
CA ALA A 140 0.74 -4.62 14.89
C ALA A 140 1.25 -3.17 14.75
N ALA A 141 1.83 -2.83 13.59
CA ALA A 141 2.32 -1.49 13.32
C ALA A 141 1.17 -0.46 13.30
N TYR A 142 0.04 -0.78 12.70
CA TYR A 142 -1.12 0.13 12.64
C TYR A 142 -1.78 0.29 14.00
N ARG A 143 -1.78 -0.75 14.84
CA ARG A 143 -2.20 -0.66 16.24
C ARG A 143 -1.32 0.29 17.04
N ALA A 144 0.00 0.23 16.85
CA ALA A 144 0.96 1.11 17.52
C ALA A 144 0.92 2.56 16.99
N ARG A 145 0.75 2.73 15.66
CA ARG A 145 0.73 4.04 14.99
C ARG A 145 -0.55 4.82 15.26
N TYR A 146 -1.69 4.14 15.37
CA TYR A 146 -3.01 4.76 15.55
C TYR A 146 -3.73 4.23 16.80
N PRO A 147 -3.15 4.40 18.01
CA PRO A 147 -3.70 3.79 19.24
C PRO A 147 -5.11 4.29 19.55
N ALA A 148 -5.38 5.57 19.22
CA ALA A 148 -6.66 6.23 19.45
C ALA A 148 -7.76 5.83 18.46
N LEU A 149 -7.47 5.05 17.41
CA LEU A 149 -8.48 4.61 16.42
C LEU A 149 -8.99 3.18 16.68
N HIS A 150 -8.38 2.47 17.62
CA HIS A 150 -8.76 1.10 17.94
C HIS A 150 -10.12 1.04 18.65
N PRO A 151 -10.97 0.03 18.37
CA PRO A 151 -12.30 -0.06 18.97
C PRO A 151 -12.31 0.03 20.50
N SER A 152 -11.34 -0.59 21.18
CA SER A 152 -11.22 -0.52 22.65
C SER A 152 -11.03 0.89 23.23
N ALA A 153 -10.56 1.86 22.43
CA ALA A 153 -10.38 3.24 22.89
C ALA A 153 -11.71 3.96 23.13
N PHE A 154 -12.82 3.45 22.59
CA PHE A 154 -14.15 4.07 22.65
C PHE A 154 -15.07 3.42 23.70
N SER A 155 -14.77 2.18 24.09
CA SER A 155 -15.58 1.41 25.05
C SER A 155 -15.45 1.87 26.50
N ALA A 156 -14.42 2.65 26.84
CA ALA A 156 -14.10 2.98 28.24
C ALA A 156 -15.02 4.03 28.87
N ASN A 157 -15.88 4.70 28.08
CA ASN A 157 -16.53 5.93 28.51
C ASN A 157 -18.05 5.81 28.67
N ASN A 158 -18.67 4.74 28.17
CA ASN A 158 -20.10 4.48 28.29
C ASN A 158 -20.30 2.96 28.27
N ASN A 159 -21.13 2.44 29.18
CA ASN A 159 -21.55 1.04 29.33
C ASN A 159 -22.21 0.46 28.06
N THR A 160 -21.48 0.45 26.95
CA THR A 160 -21.90 0.14 25.59
C THR A 160 -20.93 -0.88 25.01
N THR A 161 -21.48 -1.93 24.39
CA THR A 161 -20.72 -2.98 23.71
C THR A 161 -19.81 -2.35 22.66
N THR A 162 -18.50 -2.66 22.69
CA THR A 162 -17.57 -2.24 21.63
C THR A 162 -18.07 -2.82 20.29
N PRO A 163 -18.37 -2.00 19.27
CA PRO A 163 -18.74 -2.55 17.97
C PRO A 163 -17.55 -3.36 17.39
N PRO A 164 -17.79 -4.51 16.76
CA PRO A 164 -16.74 -5.28 16.12
C PRO A 164 -16.09 -4.45 15.01
N LEU A 165 -14.78 -4.59 14.82
CA LEU A 165 -14.10 -3.95 13.70
C LEU A 165 -14.61 -4.56 12.38
N ALA A 166 -15.19 -3.76 11.51
CA ALA A 166 -15.54 -4.14 10.15
C ALA A 166 -14.33 -3.96 9.23
N LEU A 167 -14.00 -4.98 8.45
CA LEU A 167 -12.99 -4.94 7.39
C LEU A 167 -13.64 -5.42 6.09
N PHE A 168 -13.11 -4.99 4.95
CA PHE A 168 -13.64 -5.37 3.64
C PHE A 168 -12.55 -5.99 2.79
N ALA A 169 -12.87 -7.07 2.08
CA ALA A 169 -11.94 -7.79 1.23
C ALA A 169 -12.62 -8.19 -0.09
N ASN A 170 -11.90 -8.10 -1.20
CA ASN A 170 -12.39 -8.65 -2.47
C ASN A 170 -12.44 -10.20 -2.38
N ALA A 171 -13.57 -10.80 -2.76
CA ALA A 171 -13.71 -12.24 -2.88
C ALA A 171 -13.07 -12.70 -4.19
N TYR A 172 -11.77 -13.03 -4.11
CA TYR A 172 -10.98 -13.39 -5.26
C TYR A 172 -11.05 -14.90 -5.53
N ALA A 173 -11.84 -15.32 -6.53
CA ALA A 173 -12.13 -16.73 -6.80
C ALA A 173 -10.88 -17.63 -6.97
N PRO A 174 -9.79 -17.20 -7.66
CA PRO A 174 -8.63 -18.07 -7.84
C PRO A 174 -7.81 -18.33 -6.55
N SER A 175 -7.99 -17.56 -5.47
CA SER A 175 -7.18 -17.73 -4.26
C SER A 175 -7.75 -16.98 -3.03
N PRO A 176 -7.69 -17.56 -1.82
CA PRO A 176 -8.08 -16.87 -0.59
C PRO A 176 -7.10 -15.76 -0.15
N ARG A 177 -6.02 -15.48 -0.90
CA ARG A 177 -4.94 -14.56 -0.46
C ARG A 177 -5.39 -13.18 0.02
N VAL A 178 -6.48 -12.63 -0.52
CA VAL A 178 -7.02 -11.32 -0.11
C VAL A 178 -7.74 -11.44 1.24
N LEU A 179 -8.57 -12.47 1.40
CA LEU A 179 -9.20 -12.82 2.68
C LEU A 179 -8.16 -13.10 3.76
N ASP A 180 -7.18 -13.96 3.48
CA ASP A 180 -6.13 -14.33 4.42
C ASP A 180 -5.33 -13.10 4.86
N SER A 181 -5.13 -12.14 3.96
CA SER A 181 -4.45 -10.88 4.28
C SER A 181 -5.24 -10.05 5.29
N ALA A 182 -6.55 -9.91 5.08
CA ALA A 182 -7.45 -9.23 6.00
C ALA A 182 -7.50 -9.93 7.37
N GLN A 183 -7.54 -11.26 7.39
CA GLN A 183 -7.53 -12.05 8.63
C GLN A 183 -6.25 -11.85 9.44
N LEU A 184 -5.09 -11.90 8.79
CA LEU A 184 -3.80 -11.75 9.47
C LEU A 184 -3.59 -10.33 9.99
N PHE A 185 -3.99 -9.32 9.23
CA PHE A 185 -4.03 -7.95 9.71
C PHE A 185 -4.95 -7.81 10.93
N ALA A 186 -6.19 -8.28 10.83
CA ALA A 186 -7.20 -8.12 11.88
C ALA A 186 -6.77 -8.79 13.20
N ARG A 187 -6.25 -10.02 13.13
CA ARG A 187 -5.73 -10.74 14.31
C ARG A 187 -4.62 -9.97 15.02
N ALA A 188 -3.70 -9.38 14.28
CA ALA A 188 -2.59 -8.63 14.86
C ALA A 188 -3.01 -7.23 15.34
N TYR A 189 -3.95 -6.58 14.66
CA TYR A 189 -4.45 -5.25 15.02
C TYR A 189 -5.32 -5.28 16.29
N LEU A 190 -6.25 -6.23 16.36
CA LEU A 190 -7.18 -6.40 17.49
C LEU A 190 -6.50 -7.02 18.72
N GLY A 191 -5.50 -7.87 18.50
CA GLY A 191 -4.86 -8.64 19.56
C GLY A 191 -5.77 -9.74 20.14
N ARG A 192 -5.33 -10.38 21.22
CA ARG A 192 -6.13 -11.39 21.92
C ARG A 192 -7.06 -10.72 22.92
N SER A 193 -8.36 -10.98 22.82
CA SER A 193 -9.29 -10.69 23.91
C SER A 193 -9.08 -11.67 25.07
N ASN A 194 -9.12 -11.18 26.30
CA ASN A 194 -9.16 -11.99 27.51
C ASN A 194 -10.60 -12.34 27.95
N THR A 195 -11.61 -11.91 27.20
CA THR A 195 -13.02 -12.19 27.43
C THR A 195 -13.54 -13.22 26.42
N ASN A 196 -14.52 -14.04 26.84
CA ASN A 196 -15.22 -15.03 25.99
C ASN A 196 -16.09 -14.39 24.88
N SER A 197 -15.86 -13.11 24.53
CA SER A 197 -16.60 -12.45 23.45
C SER A 197 -16.09 -12.98 22.12
N THR A 198 -16.88 -13.85 21.52
CA THR A 198 -16.70 -14.30 20.14
C THR A 198 -16.90 -13.10 19.20
N HIS A 199 -15.92 -12.85 18.33
CA HIS A 199 -15.87 -11.84 17.25
C HIS A 199 -15.50 -10.41 17.67
N ALA A 200 -14.19 -10.13 17.79
CA ALA A 200 -13.66 -8.76 17.89
C ALA A 200 -13.66 -8.01 16.53
N GLY A 201 -13.97 -8.71 15.44
CA GLY A 201 -14.12 -8.13 14.10
C GLY A 201 -14.86 -9.06 13.13
N THR A 202 -15.30 -8.46 12.03
CA THR A 202 -15.97 -9.14 10.90
C THR A 202 -15.33 -8.67 9.60
N ILE A 203 -14.95 -9.62 8.74
CA ILE A 203 -14.49 -9.34 7.38
C ILE A 203 -15.68 -9.55 6.44
N TYR A 204 -16.10 -8.51 5.76
CA TYR A 204 -17.08 -8.57 4.68
C TYR A 204 -16.37 -8.83 3.36
N LEU A 205 -16.62 -10.00 2.78
CA LEU A 205 -16.13 -10.41 1.48
C LEU A 205 -17.09 -9.93 0.40
N ILE A 206 -16.58 -9.26 -0.62
CA ILE A 206 -17.36 -8.68 -1.70
C ILE A 206 -17.06 -9.43 -2.99
N ASN A 207 -18.06 -10.04 -3.60
CA ASN A 207 -17.94 -10.59 -4.94
C ASN A 207 -18.01 -9.46 -5.97
N ALA A 208 -16.86 -8.92 -6.38
CA ALA A 208 -16.78 -7.82 -7.34
C ALA A 208 -17.22 -8.17 -8.78
N THR A 209 -17.51 -9.45 -9.06
CA THR A 209 -17.98 -9.91 -10.38
C THR A 209 -19.51 -10.09 -10.46
N ALA A 210 -20.25 -9.75 -9.40
CA ALA A 210 -21.71 -9.85 -9.42
C ALA A 210 -22.29 -8.97 -10.56
N PRO A 211 -23.34 -9.45 -11.26
CA PRO A 211 -23.83 -8.81 -12.48
C PRO A 211 -24.44 -7.44 -12.20
N TYR A 212 -24.34 -6.55 -13.19
CA TYR A 212 -25.13 -5.33 -13.24
C TYR A 212 -26.63 -5.67 -13.26
N PRO A 213 -27.52 -4.93 -12.56
CA PRO A 213 -27.28 -3.71 -11.78
C PRO A 213 -26.78 -3.88 -10.33
N ALA A 214 -26.70 -5.10 -9.78
CA ALA A 214 -26.54 -5.33 -8.33
C ALA A 214 -25.39 -4.55 -7.66
N LEU A 215 -24.21 -4.48 -8.30
CA LEU A 215 -23.07 -3.72 -7.80
C LEU A 215 -23.04 -2.27 -8.30
N SER A 216 -23.33 -2.00 -9.58
CA SER A 216 -23.18 -0.67 -10.19
C SER A 216 -21.84 0.04 -9.83
N GLY A 217 -20.74 -0.72 -9.76
CA GLY A 217 -19.40 -0.23 -9.39
C GLY A 217 -19.13 -0.14 -7.88
N ASN A 218 -20.07 -0.55 -7.04
CA ASN A 218 -19.98 -0.55 -5.58
C ASN A 218 -19.23 -1.77 -5.03
N SER A 219 -17.96 -1.92 -5.41
CA SER A 219 -17.10 -3.02 -4.94
C SER A 219 -15.67 -2.54 -4.70
N LEU A 220 -14.85 -3.42 -4.13
CA LEU A 220 -13.41 -3.15 -4.01
C LEU A 220 -12.64 -3.32 -5.31
N ALA A 221 -13.26 -3.88 -6.36
CA ALA A 221 -12.68 -4.05 -7.68
C ALA A 221 -13.73 -3.74 -8.77
N PRO A 222 -14.16 -2.48 -8.92
CA PRO A 222 -15.25 -2.10 -9.84
C PRO A 222 -14.95 -2.50 -11.29
N THR A 223 -13.68 -2.53 -11.67
CA THR A 223 -13.24 -2.96 -13.01
C THR A 223 -13.57 -4.40 -13.34
N ASP A 224 -13.75 -5.27 -12.34
CA ASP A 224 -14.07 -6.69 -12.55
C ASP A 224 -15.50 -6.86 -13.11
N ALA A 225 -16.38 -5.88 -12.89
CA ALA A 225 -17.74 -5.84 -13.43
C ALA A 225 -17.89 -4.91 -14.64
N CYS A 226 -16.79 -4.32 -15.14
CA CYS A 226 -16.83 -3.29 -16.18
C CYS A 226 -16.49 -3.88 -17.57
N PRO A 227 -17.45 -3.99 -18.51
CA PRO A 227 -17.19 -4.64 -19.80
C PRO A 227 -16.17 -3.91 -20.69
N ARG A 228 -16.00 -2.60 -20.50
CA ARG A 228 -14.99 -1.79 -21.20
C ARG A 228 -13.59 -1.89 -20.62
N TYR A 229 -13.44 -2.46 -19.42
CA TYR A 229 -12.12 -2.58 -18.81
C TYR A 229 -11.32 -3.69 -19.49
N VAL A 230 -10.10 -3.36 -19.89
CA VAL A 230 -9.11 -4.31 -20.37
C VAL A 230 -7.77 -3.97 -19.74
N ASP A 231 -7.23 -4.89 -18.92
CA ASP A 231 -5.82 -4.83 -18.51
C ASP A 231 -4.97 -5.41 -19.65
N ASN A 232 -4.47 -4.55 -20.52
CA ASN A 232 -3.57 -4.96 -21.61
C ASN A 232 -2.12 -5.18 -21.14
N SER A 233 -1.86 -5.12 -19.83
CA SER A 233 -0.53 -5.28 -19.23
C SER A 233 0.56 -4.36 -19.79
N GLY A 234 0.20 -3.17 -20.30
CA GLY A 234 1.13 -2.24 -20.94
C GLY A 234 1.06 -2.26 -22.48
N GLY A 235 0.53 -3.33 -23.07
CA GLY A 235 0.37 -3.52 -24.51
C GLY A 235 1.64 -3.19 -25.31
N SER A 236 1.42 -2.64 -26.51
CA SER A 236 2.51 -2.28 -27.44
C SER A 236 3.60 -1.36 -26.85
N ALA A 237 3.27 -0.53 -25.85
CA ALA A 237 4.25 0.33 -25.18
C ALA A 237 5.24 -0.49 -24.34
N LYS A 238 4.75 -1.52 -23.64
CA LYS A 238 5.62 -2.44 -22.91
C LYS A 238 6.39 -3.34 -23.86
N ASP A 239 5.75 -3.85 -24.92
CA ASP A 239 6.41 -4.70 -25.91
C ASP A 239 7.59 -3.96 -26.57
N ALA A 240 7.39 -2.70 -26.96
CA ALA A 240 8.43 -1.86 -27.52
C ALA A 240 9.57 -1.58 -26.53
N TRP A 241 9.24 -1.41 -25.25
CA TRP A 241 10.23 -1.24 -24.19
C TRP A 241 11.06 -2.52 -24.01
N ASP A 242 10.42 -3.67 -23.82
CA ASP A 242 11.10 -4.95 -23.60
C ASP A 242 11.97 -5.35 -24.78
N ALA A 243 11.51 -5.10 -26.01
CA ALA A 243 12.31 -5.31 -27.23
C ALA A 243 13.59 -4.47 -27.26
N ALA A 244 13.62 -3.33 -26.56
CA ALA A 244 14.77 -2.44 -26.55
C ALA A 244 15.84 -2.84 -25.54
N TRP A 245 15.47 -3.35 -24.37
CA TRP A 245 16.43 -3.63 -23.27
C TRP A 245 16.70 -5.12 -23.04
N ALA A 246 15.68 -5.98 -23.12
CA ALA A 246 15.80 -7.39 -22.72
C ALA A 246 16.75 -8.20 -23.64
N PRO A 247 16.76 -8.01 -24.98
CA PRO A 247 17.74 -8.69 -25.84
C PRO A 247 19.19 -8.33 -25.51
N GLN A 248 19.46 -7.09 -25.10
CA GLN A 248 20.81 -6.65 -24.73
C GLN A 248 21.27 -7.34 -23.44
N ALA A 249 20.39 -7.42 -22.45
CA ALA A 249 20.65 -8.14 -21.21
C ALA A 249 20.86 -9.65 -21.46
N ALA A 250 20.05 -10.27 -22.31
CA ALA A 250 20.23 -11.67 -22.71
C ALA A 250 21.58 -11.88 -23.41
N GLY A 251 21.97 -10.99 -24.33
CA GLY A 251 23.28 -11.02 -25.00
C GLY A 251 24.45 -10.93 -24.01
N ARG A 252 24.37 -10.03 -23.03
CA ARG A 252 25.36 -9.92 -21.94
C ARG A 252 25.44 -11.22 -21.13
N LEU A 253 24.31 -11.75 -20.70
CA LEU A 253 24.26 -12.99 -19.91
C LEU A 253 24.84 -14.18 -20.68
N ASN A 254 24.51 -14.30 -21.96
CA ASN A 254 25.05 -15.36 -22.82
C ASN A 254 26.56 -15.24 -23.02
N ALA A 255 27.13 -14.03 -23.03
CA ALA A 255 28.58 -13.83 -23.08
C ALA A 255 29.32 -14.26 -21.80
N LEU A 256 28.59 -14.49 -20.70
CA LEU A 256 29.11 -15.02 -19.44
C LEU A 256 28.98 -16.56 -19.34
N LEU A 257 28.44 -17.19 -20.38
CA LEU A 257 28.24 -18.63 -20.48
C LEU A 257 29.12 -19.20 -21.61
N ASP A 258 29.56 -20.43 -21.42
CA ASP A 258 30.18 -21.25 -22.46
C ASP A 258 29.40 -22.56 -22.59
N GLY A 259 29.21 -23.05 -23.82
CA GLY A 259 28.53 -24.32 -24.08
C GLY A 259 27.09 -24.15 -24.60
N GLY A 260 26.20 -25.04 -24.19
CA GLY A 260 24.86 -25.21 -24.80
C GLY A 260 23.73 -24.39 -24.17
N LEU A 261 23.98 -23.65 -23.08
CA LEU A 261 22.95 -22.81 -22.45
C LEU A 261 22.93 -21.43 -23.11
N ALA A 262 21.75 -21.00 -23.56
CA ALA A 262 21.53 -19.64 -24.06
C ALA A 262 20.18 -19.11 -23.58
N PHE A 263 20.19 -17.94 -22.95
CA PHE A 263 19.00 -17.21 -22.54
C PHE A 263 18.42 -16.38 -23.70
N ALA A 264 17.10 -16.35 -23.79
CA ALA A 264 16.33 -15.47 -24.67
C ALA A 264 15.91 -14.20 -23.94
N ALA A 265 15.34 -13.23 -24.65
CA ALA A 265 14.90 -11.97 -24.07
C ALA A 265 13.78 -12.18 -23.02
N GLU A 266 12.91 -13.16 -23.25
CA GLU A 266 11.80 -13.51 -22.37
C GLU A 266 12.31 -14.05 -21.02
N ASP A 267 13.42 -14.78 -21.03
CA ASP A 267 14.02 -15.32 -19.80
C ASP A 267 14.46 -14.18 -18.86
N VAL A 268 14.96 -13.06 -19.39
CA VAL A 268 15.49 -11.93 -18.60
C VAL A 268 14.42 -11.34 -17.68
N SER A 269 13.20 -11.17 -18.17
CA SER A 269 12.08 -10.70 -17.35
C SER A 269 11.74 -11.70 -16.25
N THR A 270 11.79 -12.99 -16.56
CA THR A 270 11.60 -14.08 -15.59
C THR A 270 12.69 -14.08 -14.52
N MET A 271 13.94 -13.72 -14.83
CA MET A 271 15.02 -13.60 -13.83
C MET A 271 14.73 -12.51 -12.79
N ALA A 272 14.27 -11.33 -13.22
CA ALA A 272 13.86 -10.26 -12.30
C ALA A 272 12.63 -10.66 -11.48
N TYR A 273 11.68 -11.36 -12.11
CA TYR A 273 10.50 -11.90 -11.44
C TYR A 273 10.89 -12.91 -10.35
N LEU A 274 11.80 -13.85 -10.66
CA LEU A 274 12.35 -14.85 -9.74
C LEU A 274 13.16 -14.20 -8.61
N CYS A 275 13.89 -13.11 -8.87
CA CYS A 275 14.55 -12.35 -7.81
C CYS A 275 13.56 -11.95 -6.71
N GLY A 276 12.41 -11.36 -7.08
CA GLY A 276 11.38 -10.96 -6.11
C GLY A 276 10.70 -12.16 -5.45
N PHE A 277 10.17 -13.05 -6.27
CA PHE A 277 9.35 -14.16 -5.79
C PHE A 277 10.13 -15.25 -5.05
N GLU A 278 11.32 -15.64 -5.48
CA GLU A 278 12.09 -16.60 -4.68
C GLU A 278 12.53 -15.96 -3.37
N SER A 279 12.83 -14.66 -3.35
CA SER A 279 13.24 -13.98 -2.12
C SER A 279 12.15 -14.01 -1.04
N GLN A 280 10.90 -13.76 -1.41
CA GLN A 280 9.76 -13.83 -0.48
C GLN A 280 9.32 -15.26 -0.14
N ILE A 281 9.56 -16.25 -1.00
CA ILE A 281 9.25 -17.64 -0.68
C ILE A 281 10.28 -18.22 0.30
N LEU A 282 11.55 -17.91 0.07
CA LEU A 282 12.68 -18.36 0.89
C LEU A 282 12.86 -17.55 2.17
N GLY A 283 12.38 -16.30 2.21
CA GLY A 283 12.61 -15.39 3.34
C GLY A 283 14.04 -14.83 3.39
N ARG A 284 14.77 -14.87 2.26
CA ARG A 284 16.15 -14.36 2.10
C ARG A 284 16.36 -13.97 0.64
N VAL A 285 17.31 -13.07 0.37
CA VAL A 285 17.62 -12.65 -1.01
C VAL A 285 17.97 -13.88 -1.89
N ALA A 286 17.29 -14.01 -3.03
CA ALA A 286 17.50 -15.07 -4.00
C ALA A 286 18.75 -14.82 -4.86
N ALA A 287 19.38 -15.90 -5.35
CA ALA A 287 20.56 -15.78 -6.20
C ALA A 287 20.27 -15.03 -7.52
N TRP A 288 19.04 -15.16 -8.04
CA TRP A 288 18.56 -14.41 -9.20
C TRP A 288 18.69 -12.89 -9.08
N CYS A 289 18.69 -12.35 -7.86
CA CYS A 289 18.86 -10.91 -7.64
C CYS A 289 20.27 -10.40 -7.98
N GLY A 290 21.26 -11.28 -8.10
CA GLY A 290 22.62 -10.94 -8.54
C GLY A 290 22.87 -11.11 -10.04
N VAL A 291 21.88 -11.58 -10.80
CA VAL A 291 22.07 -11.93 -12.22
C VAL A 291 22.00 -10.70 -13.14
N LEU A 292 21.06 -9.79 -12.87
CA LEU A 292 20.90 -8.55 -13.60
C LEU A 292 21.74 -7.43 -12.98
N THR A 293 22.29 -6.57 -13.83
CA THR A 293 22.96 -5.34 -13.39
C THR A 293 21.95 -4.34 -12.84
N GLY A 294 22.42 -3.31 -12.12
CA GLY A 294 21.53 -2.25 -11.61
C GLY A 294 20.76 -1.53 -12.71
N GLU A 295 21.38 -1.29 -13.87
CA GLU A 295 20.72 -0.67 -15.03
C GLU A 295 19.63 -1.56 -15.62
N GLU A 296 19.86 -2.87 -15.72
CA GLU A 296 18.88 -3.83 -16.22
C GLU A 296 17.71 -4.01 -15.24
N VAL A 297 17.97 -3.96 -13.93
CA VAL A 297 16.90 -3.95 -12.92
C VAL A 297 16.07 -2.67 -13.02
N LEU A 298 16.69 -1.51 -13.25
CA LEU A 298 15.95 -0.26 -13.50
C LEU A 298 15.18 -0.30 -14.83
N ALA A 299 15.69 -1.00 -15.85
CA ALA A 299 14.96 -1.23 -17.09
C ALA A 299 13.73 -2.14 -16.86
N TYR A 300 13.87 -3.18 -16.05
CA TYR A 300 12.74 -3.99 -15.61
C TYR A 300 11.71 -3.18 -14.80
N GLU A 301 12.17 -2.33 -13.87
CA GLU A 301 11.30 -1.44 -13.11
C GLU A 301 10.49 -0.53 -14.03
N ARG A 302 11.13 0.06 -15.06
CA ARG A 302 10.43 0.84 -16.09
C ARG A 302 9.39 0.00 -16.83
N ALA A 303 9.69 -1.26 -17.13
CA ALA A 303 8.73 -2.17 -17.74
C ALA A 303 7.50 -2.39 -16.85
N GLN A 304 7.69 -2.45 -15.52
CA GLN A 304 6.59 -2.50 -14.55
C GLN A 304 5.83 -1.17 -14.45
N ASP A 305 6.52 -0.03 -14.51
CA ASP A 305 5.88 1.29 -14.54
C ASP A 305 4.96 1.42 -15.77
N ILE A 306 5.42 1.00 -16.94
CA ILE A 306 4.62 0.98 -18.19
C ILE A 306 3.44 0.00 -18.05
N ARG A 307 3.67 -1.21 -17.52
CA ARG A 307 2.62 -2.21 -17.26
C ARG A 307 1.48 -1.57 -16.46
N TYR A 308 1.78 -1.00 -15.30
CA TYR A 308 0.76 -0.48 -14.41
C TYR A 308 0.16 0.82 -14.92
N TRP A 309 0.94 1.70 -15.55
CA TRP A 309 0.41 2.95 -16.12
C TRP A 309 -0.67 2.71 -17.16
N PHE A 310 -0.40 1.88 -18.18
CA PHE A 310 -1.35 1.64 -19.28
C PHE A 310 -2.34 0.50 -19.00
N GLY A 311 -1.98 -0.46 -18.14
CA GLY A 311 -2.82 -1.61 -17.83
C GLY A 311 -3.96 -1.29 -16.85
N SER A 312 -3.67 -0.60 -15.75
CA SER A 312 -4.65 -0.37 -14.67
C SER A 312 -4.63 1.03 -14.05
N GLY A 313 -3.61 1.83 -14.35
CA GLY A 313 -3.35 3.14 -13.75
C GLY A 313 -3.80 4.32 -14.62
N PRO A 314 -3.11 5.48 -14.51
CA PRO A 314 -3.54 6.73 -15.13
C PRO A 314 -3.68 6.71 -16.65
N GLY A 315 -2.91 5.86 -17.33
CA GLY A 315 -2.95 5.69 -18.79
C GLY A 315 -4.09 4.81 -19.28
N ASN A 316 -4.76 4.06 -18.39
CA ASN A 316 -5.92 3.25 -18.75
C ASN A 316 -7.22 4.07 -18.60
N GLY A 317 -8.00 4.18 -19.68
CA GLY A 317 -9.21 5.02 -19.70
C GLY A 317 -10.26 4.65 -18.66
N VAL A 318 -10.42 3.36 -18.37
CA VAL A 318 -11.33 2.85 -17.33
C VAL A 318 -10.61 2.77 -15.99
N GLY A 319 -9.37 2.26 -15.96
CA GLY A 319 -8.60 2.08 -14.73
C GLY A 319 -8.41 3.38 -13.93
N LYS A 320 -8.23 4.51 -14.62
CA LYS A 320 -8.11 5.83 -13.97
C LYS A 320 -9.39 6.33 -13.28
N ALA A 321 -10.55 5.83 -13.69
CA ALA A 321 -11.86 6.38 -13.33
C ALA A 321 -12.70 5.43 -12.45
N ALA A 322 -12.55 4.11 -12.64
CA ALA A 322 -13.43 3.11 -12.05
C ALA A 322 -13.49 3.14 -10.50
N MET A 323 -12.40 3.54 -9.83
CA MET A 323 -12.35 3.64 -8.37
C MET A 323 -12.88 4.98 -7.81
N ARG A 324 -13.31 5.94 -8.63
CA ARG A 324 -13.75 7.26 -8.13
C ARG A 324 -15.01 7.18 -7.27
N GLY A 325 -15.94 6.28 -7.57
CA GLY A 325 -17.11 6.05 -6.72
C GLY A 325 -16.71 5.54 -5.34
N VAL A 326 -15.79 4.56 -5.29
CA VAL A 326 -15.24 4.03 -4.03
C VAL A 326 -14.49 5.12 -3.26
N LEU A 327 -13.68 5.92 -3.94
CA LEU A 327 -12.96 7.05 -3.35
C LEU A 327 -13.92 8.09 -2.77
N GLY A 328 -14.98 8.47 -3.52
CA GLY A 328 -16.01 9.40 -3.06
C GLY A 328 -16.67 8.91 -1.77
N GLY A 329 -17.07 7.63 -1.72
CA GLY A 329 -17.57 7.01 -0.50
C GLY A 329 -16.56 7.06 0.66
N VAL A 330 -15.29 6.74 0.41
CA VAL A 330 -14.25 6.77 1.46
C VAL A 330 -14.06 8.19 2.00
N LEU A 331 -14.09 9.21 1.15
CA LEU A 331 -13.99 10.61 1.55
C LEU A 331 -15.22 11.07 2.34
N GLY A 332 -16.42 10.64 1.94
CA GLY A 332 -17.66 10.85 2.69
C GLY A 332 -17.58 10.26 4.10
N TRP A 333 -17.12 9.02 4.22
CA TRP A 333 -16.88 8.36 5.50
C TRP A 333 -15.78 9.06 6.31
N LEU A 334 -14.69 9.53 5.70
CA LEU A 334 -13.67 10.30 6.43
C LEU A 334 -14.28 11.58 7.03
N GLY A 335 -15.07 12.33 6.26
CA GLY A 335 -15.69 13.59 6.69
C GLY A 335 -16.78 13.48 7.75
N GLY A 336 -17.21 12.27 8.10
CA GLY A 336 -18.34 12.09 9.01
C GLY A 336 -19.68 12.55 8.44
N GLY A 337 -19.81 12.61 7.10
CA GLY A 337 -21.09 12.80 6.42
C GLY A 337 -22.10 11.71 6.82
N SER A 338 -23.37 11.89 6.42
CA SER A 338 -24.55 11.11 6.85
C SER A 338 -24.51 9.57 6.70
N GLY A 339 -23.39 8.97 6.27
CA GLY A 339 -23.06 7.55 6.43
C GLY A 339 -22.38 7.20 7.76
N GLY A 340 -22.22 8.17 8.67
CA GLY A 340 -21.69 8.02 10.04
C GLY A 340 -22.58 7.22 11.02
N GLY A 341 -23.38 6.28 10.52
CA GLY A 341 -24.21 5.38 11.32
C GLY A 341 -25.60 5.93 11.57
N GLY A 342 -26.50 5.77 10.60
CA GLY A 342 -27.84 5.33 10.97
C GLY A 342 -27.76 3.94 11.61
N ASP A 343 -28.72 3.59 12.45
CA ASP A 343 -28.83 2.25 13.02
C ASP A 343 -28.74 1.21 11.87
N GLY A 344 -27.65 0.41 11.81
CA GLY A 344 -27.43 -0.61 10.78
C GLY A 344 -26.09 -0.54 10.00
N SER A 345 -25.33 0.56 10.04
CA SER A 345 -24.03 0.62 9.33
C SER A 345 -22.93 -0.18 10.01
N ALA A 346 -22.28 -1.10 9.29
CA ALA A 346 -21.19 -1.93 9.81
C ALA A 346 -19.95 -1.14 10.26
N VAL A 347 -19.78 0.09 9.75
CA VAL A 347 -18.66 0.99 10.10
C VAL A 347 -19.09 2.12 11.04
N GLY A 348 -20.29 2.06 11.61
CA GLY A 348 -20.80 3.04 12.57
C GLY A 348 -19.86 3.19 13.78
N GLY A 349 -19.35 4.40 14.01
CA GLY A 349 -18.44 4.70 15.13
C GLY A 349 -16.99 4.20 14.97
N GLN A 350 -16.68 3.43 13.93
CA GLN A 350 -15.32 3.03 13.60
C GLN A 350 -14.52 4.22 13.06
N ARG A 351 -13.21 4.30 13.37
CA ARG A 351 -12.31 5.37 12.90
C ARG A 351 -11.12 4.89 12.07
N LEU A 352 -11.04 3.59 11.81
CA LEU A 352 -10.12 2.97 10.87
C LEU A 352 -10.94 2.20 9.84
N LEU A 353 -10.78 2.38 8.53
CA LEU A 353 -11.46 1.62 7.48
C LEU A 353 -10.46 0.74 6.72
N PRO A 354 -10.34 -0.56 7.05
CA PRO A 354 -9.46 -1.50 6.38
C PRO A 354 -10.09 -2.09 5.12
N LEU A 355 -9.45 -1.89 3.97
CA LEU A 355 -9.88 -2.42 2.67
C LEU A 355 -8.77 -3.27 2.06
N PHE A 356 -9.07 -4.47 1.58
CA PHE A 356 -8.10 -5.40 1.00
C PHE A 356 -8.46 -5.83 -0.42
N ALA A 357 -7.52 -5.69 -1.36
CA ALA A 357 -7.72 -5.99 -2.78
C ALA A 357 -6.45 -6.55 -3.45
N ASN A 358 -6.42 -6.54 -4.79
CA ASN A 358 -5.25 -6.89 -5.60
C ASN A 358 -4.48 -5.62 -6.03
N ASP A 359 -3.32 -5.81 -6.65
CA ASP A 359 -2.45 -4.74 -7.17
C ASP A 359 -3.14 -3.83 -8.19
N GLY A 360 -3.95 -4.38 -9.09
CA GLY A 360 -4.71 -3.59 -10.06
C GLY A 360 -5.51 -2.48 -9.37
N GLN A 361 -6.22 -2.81 -8.29
CA GLN A 361 -7.02 -1.85 -7.52
C GLN A 361 -6.16 -0.83 -6.76
N ILE A 362 -4.93 -1.18 -6.37
CA ILE A 362 -3.98 -0.20 -5.81
C ILE A 362 -3.62 0.84 -6.87
N ALA A 363 -3.26 0.40 -8.08
CA ALA A 363 -2.96 1.31 -9.19
C ALA A 363 -4.17 2.18 -9.58
N GLN A 364 -5.36 1.60 -9.62
CA GLN A 364 -6.60 2.31 -9.91
C GLN A 364 -6.97 3.34 -8.83
N MET A 365 -6.78 3.02 -7.54
CA MET A 365 -7.03 3.98 -6.45
C MET A 365 -6.06 5.16 -6.50
N VAL A 366 -4.78 4.91 -6.77
CA VAL A 366 -3.78 5.98 -6.98
C VAL A 366 -4.13 6.85 -8.18
N ALA A 367 -4.62 6.25 -9.26
CA ALA A 367 -5.09 6.98 -10.43
C ALA A 367 -6.37 7.79 -10.14
N ALA A 368 -7.33 7.23 -9.39
CA ALA A 368 -8.56 7.93 -8.99
C ALA A 368 -8.29 9.13 -8.07
N LEU A 369 -7.22 9.09 -7.27
CA LEU A 369 -6.72 10.22 -6.49
C LEU A 369 -5.99 11.27 -7.34
N ASP A 370 -5.63 10.97 -8.59
CA ASP A 370 -4.86 11.85 -9.47
C ASP A 370 -3.52 12.30 -8.83
N VAL A 371 -2.89 11.44 -8.01
CA VAL A 371 -1.61 11.74 -7.31
C VAL A 371 -0.50 12.10 -8.31
N PHE A 372 -0.54 11.49 -9.49
CA PHE A 372 0.45 11.67 -10.56
C PHE A 372 -0.10 12.49 -11.74
N ALA A 373 -1.09 13.36 -11.53
CA ALA A 373 -1.72 14.12 -12.62
C ALA A 373 -0.75 15.09 -13.34
N ASP A 374 0.24 15.64 -12.64
CA ASP A 374 1.30 16.46 -13.23
C ASP A 374 2.45 15.62 -13.81
N GLY A 375 2.40 14.29 -13.61
CA GLY A 375 3.41 13.36 -14.09
C GLY A 375 3.17 13.00 -15.55
N GLU A 376 4.26 12.90 -16.31
CA GLU A 376 4.19 12.37 -17.67
C GLU A 376 4.05 10.84 -17.65
N ALA A 377 3.48 10.30 -18.72
CA ALA A 377 3.50 8.86 -18.96
C ALA A 377 4.95 8.34 -18.92
N PRO A 378 5.20 7.13 -18.41
CA PRO A 378 6.54 6.56 -18.39
C PRO A 378 7.19 6.63 -19.78
N ALA A 379 8.36 7.27 -19.88
CA ALA A 379 9.01 7.45 -21.16
C ALA A 379 9.32 6.09 -21.81
N LEU A 380 9.05 6.00 -23.11
CA LEU A 380 9.27 4.80 -23.93
C LEU A 380 10.66 4.79 -24.61
N ASN A 381 11.52 5.75 -24.28
CA ASN A 381 12.86 5.87 -24.85
C ASN A 381 13.90 5.16 -23.98
N THR A 382 14.94 4.61 -24.61
CA THR A 382 15.93 3.70 -24.00
C THR A 382 16.82 4.33 -22.93
N THR A 383 16.69 5.63 -22.67
CA THR A 383 17.51 6.32 -21.66
C THR A 383 16.81 6.29 -20.32
N VAL A 384 17.42 5.65 -19.32
CA VAL A 384 16.98 5.75 -17.92
C VAL A 384 17.24 7.18 -17.45
N GLN A 385 16.28 8.06 -17.70
CA GLN A 385 16.37 9.45 -17.25
C GLN A 385 16.21 9.54 -15.73
N LYS A 386 16.86 10.53 -15.13
CA LYS A 386 16.58 10.92 -13.73
C LYS A 386 15.09 11.24 -13.61
N ARG A 387 14.35 10.36 -12.93
CA ARG A 387 12.92 10.51 -12.69
C ARG A 387 12.69 11.46 -11.52
N GLY A 388 11.96 12.57 -11.73
CA GLY A 388 11.60 13.52 -10.68
C GLY A 388 10.61 12.95 -9.65
N ASN A 389 10.36 13.69 -8.57
CA ASN A 389 9.55 13.24 -7.43
C ASN A 389 8.08 12.93 -7.79
N GLY A 390 7.52 13.62 -8.79
CA GLY A 390 6.17 13.37 -9.32
C GLY A 390 6.07 12.27 -10.39
N THR A 391 7.13 11.48 -10.58
CA THR A 391 7.11 10.41 -11.60
C THR A 391 6.37 9.19 -11.05
N PHE A 392 5.46 8.63 -11.85
CA PHE A 392 4.82 7.35 -11.55
C PHE A 392 5.88 6.24 -11.44
N ARG A 393 5.94 5.59 -10.28
CA ARG A 393 6.84 4.46 -10.01
C ARG A 393 6.09 3.38 -9.26
N SER A 394 5.72 2.33 -9.98
CA SER A 394 4.94 1.20 -9.46
C SER A 394 5.57 0.54 -8.24
N SER A 395 6.91 0.44 -8.21
CA SER A 395 7.69 -0.11 -7.09
C SER A 395 7.50 0.65 -5.79
N HIS A 396 7.07 1.91 -5.82
CA HIS A 396 6.88 2.70 -4.60
C HIS A 396 5.57 2.36 -3.87
N PHE A 397 4.62 1.68 -4.51
CA PHE A 397 3.27 1.54 -3.93
C PHE A 397 2.48 0.29 -4.34
N VAL A 398 2.82 -0.35 -5.47
CA VAL A 398 2.15 -1.57 -5.98
C VAL A 398 2.86 -2.85 -5.53
N THR A 399 3.86 -2.76 -4.65
CA THR A 399 4.59 -3.92 -4.09
C THR A 399 3.64 -4.99 -3.56
N MET A 400 4.13 -6.18 -3.25
CA MET A 400 3.39 -7.08 -2.35
C MET A 400 3.05 -6.30 -1.05
N ARG A 401 1.84 -6.47 -0.49
CA ARG A 401 1.29 -5.64 0.61
C ARG A 401 1.28 -4.12 0.33
N GLY A 402 1.39 -3.71 -0.94
CA GLY A 402 1.29 -2.32 -1.38
C GLY A 402 0.05 -1.63 -0.80
N THR A 403 0.15 -0.40 -0.32
CA THR A 403 -0.96 0.26 0.39
C THR A 403 -1.08 1.72 0.01
N VAL A 404 -2.33 2.14 -0.22
CA VAL A 404 -2.74 3.54 -0.29
C VAL A 404 -3.48 3.87 0.99
N THR A 405 -3.01 4.87 1.73
CA THR A 405 -3.64 5.30 2.99
C THR A 405 -4.08 6.75 2.90
N LEU A 406 -5.30 7.02 3.35
CA LEU A 406 -5.85 8.36 3.55
C LEU A 406 -5.99 8.59 5.06
N GLU A 407 -5.20 9.50 5.60
CA GLU A 407 -5.37 9.96 6.98
C GLU A 407 -6.13 11.28 6.98
N LEU A 408 -7.22 11.38 7.75
CA LEU A 408 -7.87 12.64 8.05
C LEU A 408 -7.22 13.27 9.28
N TRP A 409 -6.69 14.47 9.13
CA TRP A 409 -6.11 15.28 10.18
C TRP A 409 -7.11 16.33 10.62
N GLY A 410 -7.32 16.45 11.92
CA GLY A 410 -7.91 17.63 12.53
C GLY A 410 -6.80 18.50 13.07
N CYS A 411 -6.71 19.74 12.60
CA CYS A 411 -5.72 20.69 13.07
C CYS A 411 -6.39 21.83 13.80
N SER A 412 -5.93 22.14 15.02
CA SER A 412 -6.30 23.38 15.69
C SER A 412 -5.80 24.55 14.86
N ALA A 413 -6.65 25.58 14.67
CA ALA A 413 -6.19 26.83 14.08
C ALA A 413 -4.99 27.32 14.91
N SER A 414 -3.80 27.38 14.29
CA SER A 414 -2.68 28.05 14.94
C SER A 414 -3.11 29.50 15.16
N ASN A 415 -3.16 29.94 16.42
CA ASN A 415 -3.18 31.36 16.74
C ASN A 415 -1.96 31.96 16.06
N SER A 416 -2.17 32.50 14.88
CA SER A 416 -1.14 33.17 14.10
C SER A 416 -0.78 34.39 14.91
N SER A 417 0.31 34.32 15.66
CA SER A 417 0.91 35.45 16.34
C SER A 417 1.37 36.46 15.30
N SER A 418 0.42 37.29 14.86
CA SER A 418 0.66 38.56 14.20
C SER A 418 0.35 39.65 15.22
N SER A 419 1.44 40.15 15.77
CA SER A 419 1.52 41.34 16.61
C SER A 419 0.98 42.59 15.91
N SER A 420 0.43 43.49 16.73
CA SER A 420 -0.02 44.88 16.50
C SER A 420 -1.39 45.04 15.83
N SER A 421 -2.37 45.80 16.36
CA SER A 421 -2.31 46.93 17.28
C SER A 421 -3.61 47.08 18.08
N SER A 422 -3.44 47.44 19.35
CA SER A 422 -4.44 47.92 20.29
C SER A 422 -5.32 49.04 19.74
N SER A 423 -6.64 48.85 19.80
CA SER A 423 -7.59 49.93 20.14
C SER A 423 -8.86 49.32 20.72
N SER A 424 -9.08 49.69 21.98
CA SER A 424 -10.23 49.37 22.81
C SER A 424 -11.46 50.14 22.37
N SER A 425 -12.54 49.43 22.06
CA SER A 425 -13.89 49.97 22.16
C SER A 425 -14.86 48.86 22.54
N SER A 426 -15.36 48.96 23.76
CA SER A 426 -16.41 48.16 24.36
C SER A 426 -17.75 48.43 23.70
N SER A 427 -18.35 47.41 23.09
CA SER A 427 -19.79 47.37 22.82
C SER A 427 -20.32 45.96 23.08
N SER A 428 -21.08 45.85 24.15
CA SER A 428 -21.87 44.70 24.55
C SER A 428 -22.99 44.45 23.54
N SER A 429 -22.91 43.36 22.79
CA SER A 429 -24.04 42.80 22.05
C SER A 429 -24.08 41.29 22.24
N SER A 430 -25.15 40.85 22.89
CA SER A 430 -25.62 39.48 23.00
C SER A 430 -25.49 38.71 21.69
N THR A 431 -24.68 37.66 21.69
CA THR A 431 -24.62 36.71 20.56
C THR A 431 -24.93 35.32 21.12
N SER A 432 -25.94 34.71 20.52
CA SER A 432 -26.34 33.30 20.66
C SER A 432 -25.14 32.35 20.64
N PRO A 433 -25.25 31.10 21.14
CA PRO A 433 -24.16 30.13 21.03
C PRO A 433 -23.99 29.73 19.56
N SER A 434 -23.16 30.49 18.85
CA SER A 434 -22.71 30.19 17.50
C SER A 434 -21.95 28.88 17.54
N SER A 435 -22.41 27.94 16.72
CA SER A 435 -21.72 26.73 16.27
C SER A 435 -20.22 26.71 16.59
N VAL A 436 -19.81 25.75 17.42
CA VAL A 436 -18.40 25.34 17.50
C VAL A 436 -17.98 25.02 16.06
N SER A 437 -17.21 25.91 15.44
CA SER A 437 -16.74 25.69 14.07
C SER A 437 -15.88 24.43 14.12
N ALA A 438 -16.29 23.40 13.38
CA ALA A 438 -15.53 22.16 13.29
C ALA A 438 -14.09 22.49 12.90
N LEU A 439 -13.12 21.81 13.51
CA LEU A 439 -11.71 22.00 13.19
C LEU A 439 -11.51 21.83 11.67
N PRO A 440 -10.68 22.66 11.02
CA PRO A 440 -10.34 22.43 9.62
C PRO A 440 -9.74 21.03 9.48
N THR A 441 -10.23 20.28 8.49
CA THR A 441 -9.82 18.90 8.25
C THR A 441 -9.05 18.76 6.96
N PHE A 442 -7.95 18.02 7.04
CA PHE A 442 -7.03 17.83 5.92
C PHE A 442 -6.76 16.35 5.69
N VAL A 443 -6.70 15.93 4.42
CA VAL A 443 -6.38 14.58 4.01
C VAL A 443 -4.90 14.48 3.64
N ARG A 444 -4.18 13.58 4.32
CA ARG A 444 -2.84 13.13 3.92
C ARG A 444 -2.95 11.82 3.15
N VAL A 445 -2.40 11.80 1.93
CA VAL A 445 -2.24 10.58 1.14
C VAL A 445 -0.86 9.97 1.42
N LEU A 446 -0.83 8.68 1.71
CA LEU A 446 0.40 7.91 1.85
C LEU A 446 0.41 6.76 0.84
N LEU A 447 1.54 6.58 0.16
CA LEU A 447 1.82 5.42 -0.68
C LEU A 447 2.95 4.61 -0.02
N ASN A 448 2.65 3.38 0.39
CA ASN A 448 3.53 2.54 1.23
C ASN A 448 4.13 3.32 2.42
N ASP A 449 3.27 3.98 3.19
CA ASP A 449 3.62 4.80 4.35
C ASP A 449 4.42 6.09 4.08
N ALA A 450 4.78 6.39 2.82
CA ALA A 450 5.42 7.65 2.44
C ALA A 450 4.39 8.70 1.97
N PRO A 451 4.54 9.98 2.33
CA PRO A 451 3.60 11.04 1.96
C PRO A 451 3.68 11.43 0.48
N TYR A 452 2.53 11.51 -0.18
CA TYR A 452 2.39 11.99 -1.55
C TYR A 452 1.37 13.15 -1.59
N PRO A 453 1.81 14.39 -1.81
CA PRO A 453 0.89 15.52 -1.92
C PRO A 453 0.08 15.42 -3.21
N LEU A 454 -1.18 15.87 -3.15
CA LEU A 454 -2.02 15.98 -4.35
C LEU A 454 -1.64 17.25 -5.12
N PRO A 455 -1.26 17.16 -6.41
CA PRO A 455 -0.72 18.31 -7.15
C PRO A 455 -1.67 19.50 -7.23
N TYR A 456 -2.98 19.21 -7.29
CA TYR A 456 -4.05 20.20 -7.37
C TYR A 456 -4.54 20.69 -6.01
N CYS A 457 -4.10 20.10 -4.89
CA CYS A 457 -4.60 20.41 -3.56
C CYS A 457 -3.57 20.06 -2.48
N ALA A 458 -2.62 20.96 -2.25
CA ALA A 458 -1.50 20.76 -1.31
C ALA A 458 -1.26 21.97 -0.38
N GLY A 459 -2.30 22.79 -0.15
CA GLY A 459 -2.22 24.01 0.66
C GLY A 459 -2.26 23.79 2.18
N GLY A 460 -2.62 22.59 2.64
CA GLY A 460 -2.75 22.26 4.06
C GLY A 460 -1.42 21.97 4.76
N PRO A 461 -1.43 21.83 6.10
CA PRO A 461 -0.24 21.49 6.89
C PRO A 461 0.43 20.21 6.38
N GLY A 462 1.75 20.23 6.19
CA GLY A 462 2.48 19.07 5.63
C GLY A 462 2.12 18.75 4.17
N ARG A 463 1.68 19.75 3.39
CA ARG A 463 1.22 19.61 2.00
C ARG A 463 0.01 18.68 1.82
N THR A 464 -0.88 18.71 2.80
CA THR A 464 -2.16 17.98 2.78
C THR A 464 -3.23 18.73 1.98
N CYS A 465 -4.30 18.03 1.62
CA CYS A 465 -5.44 18.60 0.91
C CYS A 465 -6.60 18.89 1.87
N GLU A 466 -7.31 20.01 1.75
CA GLU A 466 -8.54 20.20 2.52
C GLU A 466 -9.58 19.15 2.11
N LEU A 467 -10.23 18.50 3.08
CA LEU A 467 -11.18 17.42 2.79
C LEU A 467 -12.30 17.88 1.83
N ALA A 468 -12.87 19.06 2.08
CA ALA A 468 -13.96 19.60 1.27
C ALA A 468 -13.52 19.87 -0.19
N GLU A 469 -12.27 20.31 -0.38
CA GLU A 469 -11.69 20.51 -1.71
C GLU A 469 -11.50 19.18 -2.43
N LEU A 470 -10.99 18.16 -1.73
CA LEU A 470 -10.80 16.82 -2.30
C LEU A 470 -12.13 16.18 -2.72
N VAL A 471 -13.15 16.25 -1.86
CA VAL A 471 -14.51 15.75 -2.16
C VAL A 471 -15.04 16.43 -3.43
N ARG A 472 -14.98 17.77 -3.49
CA ARG A 472 -15.43 18.53 -4.66
C ARG A 472 -14.67 18.14 -5.93
N TYR A 473 -13.36 17.92 -5.84
CA TYR A 473 -12.54 17.50 -6.96
C TYR A 473 -12.95 16.11 -7.48
N VAL A 474 -13.09 15.13 -6.58
CA VAL A 474 -13.46 13.75 -6.95
C VAL A 474 -14.86 13.69 -7.56
N GLU A 475 -15.84 14.38 -6.97
CA GLU A 475 -17.21 14.41 -7.52
C GLU A 475 -17.26 15.11 -8.88
N ALA A 476 -16.52 16.21 -9.06
CA ALA A 476 -16.44 16.88 -10.37
C ALA A 476 -15.85 15.96 -11.45
N LYS A 477 -14.81 15.17 -11.13
CA LYS A 477 -14.23 14.19 -12.05
C LYS A 477 -15.19 13.06 -12.36
N ARG A 478 -15.82 12.48 -11.33
CA ARG A 478 -16.79 11.40 -11.47
C ARG A 478 -17.98 11.83 -12.34
N ALA A 479 -18.50 13.04 -12.15
CA ALA A 479 -19.57 13.60 -12.96
C ALA A 479 -19.12 13.79 -14.43
N ALA A 480 -17.91 14.33 -14.67
CA ALA A 480 -17.37 14.50 -16.01
C ALA A 480 -17.12 13.17 -16.75
N GLU A 481 -16.88 12.09 -16.00
CA GLU A 481 -16.69 10.73 -16.52
C GLU A 481 -18.03 9.96 -16.71
N GLY A 482 -19.14 10.53 -16.27
CA GLY A 482 -20.47 9.88 -16.31
C GLY A 482 -20.66 8.77 -15.28
N GLY A 483 -19.88 8.78 -14.19
CA GLY A 483 -19.91 7.74 -13.17
C GLY A 483 -19.45 6.37 -13.69
N PHE A 484 -19.79 5.31 -12.96
CA PHE A 484 -19.41 3.95 -13.35
C PHE A 484 -20.05 3.53 -14.69
N GLN A 485 -21.32 3.91 -14.89
CA GLN A 485 -22.08 3.64 -16.11
C GLN A 485 -21.43 4.27 -17.34
N GLY A 486 -21.11 5.57 -17.28
CA GLY A 486 -20.44 6.27 -18.38
C GLY A 486 -19.07 5.67 -18.71
N VAL A 487 -18.26 5.40 -17.68
CA VAL A 487 -16.94 4.76 -17.83
C VAL A 487 -17.07 3.38 -18.47
N CYS A 488 -18.04 2.57 -18.04
CA CYS A 488 -18.21 1.19 -18.48
C CYS A 488 -19.11 1.00 -19.70
N GLY A 489 -19.79 2.04 -20.16
CA GLY A 489 -20.71 1.97 -21.30
C GLY A 489 -21.96 1.17 -21.04
N LEU A 490 -22.49 1.29 -19.83
CA LEU A 490 -23.71 0.62 -19.41
C LEU A 490 -24.90 1.58 -19.60
N ASP A 491 -26.08 1.03 -19.88
CA ASP A 491 -27.32 1.80 -19.95
C ASP A 491 -27.72 2.31 -18.56
N ASP A 492 -28.39 3.46 -18.50
CA ASP A 492 -28.91 4.03 -17.26
C ASP A 492 -30.17 3.26 -16.81
N GLU A 493 -30.00 2.06 -16.23
CA GLU A 493 -31.13 1.27 -15.70
C GLU A 493 -31.59 1.72 -14.30
N GLY A 494 -31.19 2.91 -13.86
CA GLY A 494 -31.79 3.56 -12.70
C GLY A 494 -31.46 2.92 -11.36
N ASP A 495 -30.19 2.91 -10.99
CA ASP A 495 -29.79 2.91 -9.59
C ASP A 495 -29.19 4.28 -9.30
N GLY A 496 -29.93 5.12 -8.58
CA GLY A 496 -29.36 6.34 -8.00
C GLY A 496 -28.08 6.01 -7.22
N GLU A 497 -27.19 7.01 -7.13
CA GLU A 497 -25.90 6.94 -6.43
C GLU A 497 -25.82 5.86 -5.34
N ALA A 498 -25.27 4.69 -5.68
CA ALA A 498 -25.28 3.55 -4.79
C ALA A 498 -24.53 3.90 -3.49
N VAL A 499 -25.20 3.75 -2.35
CA VAL A 499 -24.58 3.87 -1.03
C VAL A 499 -23.36 2.95 -0.98
N PRO A 500 -22.17 3.44 -0.56
CA PRO A 500 -20.96 2.64 -0.56
C PRO A 500 -21.15 1.31 0.19
N PHE A 501 -20.56 0.22 -0.30
CA PHE A 501 -20.73 -1.14 0.22
C PHE A 501 -20.40 -1.28 1.71
N PHE A 502 -19.55 -0.39 2.23
CA PHE A 502 -19.18 -0.39 3.64
C PHE A 502 -20.16 0.40 4.53
N GLU A 503 -21.04 1.21 3.94
CA GLU A 503 -22.08 1.95 4.67
C GLU A 503 -23.39 1.16 4.73
N ASP A 504 -23.73 0.40 3.68
CA ASP A 504 -24.93 -0.47 3.60
C ASP A 504 -24.56 -1.93 3.36
N VAL A 505 -24.17 -2.59 4.45
CA VAL A 505 -23.78 -4.00 4.42
C VAL A 505 -24.99 -4.93 4.26
N GLU A 506 -26.13 -4.56 4.85
CA GLU A 506 -27.34 -5.36 4.83
C GLU A 506 -27.86 -5.55 3.41
N ARG A 507 -27.82 -4.50 2.58
CA ARG A 507 -28.18 -4.61 1.16
C ARG A 507 -27.31 -5.63 0.44
N GLY A 508 -25.99 -5.56 0.57
CA GLY A 508 -25.13 -6.48 -0.17
C GLY A 508 -25.19 -7.93 0.31
N VAL A 509 -25.46 -8.14 1.60
CA VAL A 509 -25.74 -9.49 2.13
C VAL A 509 -27.10 -9.99 1.64
N GLY A 510 -28.14 -9.13 1.66
CA GLY A 510 -29.49 -9.46 1.20
C GLY A 510 -29.56 -9.76 -0.30
N GLU A 511 -28.80 -9.04 -1.10
CA GLU A 511 -28.66 -9.25 -2.56
C GLU A 511 -27.67 -10.36 -2.92
N GLY A 512 -26.93 -10.91 -1.95
CA GLY A 512 -26.08 -12.09 -2.11
C GLY A 512 -24.72 -11.86 -2.77
N TRP A 513 -24.28 -10.60 -2.95
CA TRP A 513 -22.95 -10.27 -3.47
C TRP A 513 -21.92 -9.99 -2.37
N MET A 514 -22.32 -10.00 -1.10
CA MET A 514 -21.43 -9.84 0.06
C MET A 514 -21.76 -10.82 1.19
N TRP A 515 -20.76 -11.24 1.96
CA TRP A 515 -20.95 -12.09 3.14
C TRP A 515 -19.89 -11.84 4.22
N GLY A 516 -20.27 -12.06 5.49
CA GLY A 516 -19.39 -11.87 6.63
C GLY A 516 -18.61 -13.13 7.02
N VAL A 517 -17.35 -12.96 7.37
CA VAL A 517 -16.47 -13.97 7.97
C VAL A 517 -15.95 -13.43 9.31
N GLY A 518 -16.20 -14.16 10.39
CA GLY A 518 -15.71 -13.80 11.73
C GLY A 518 -14.18 -13.90 11.83
N VAL A 519 -13.56 -13.02 12.63
CA VAL A 519 -12.12 -12.99 12.91
C VAL A 519 -11.78 -13.61 14.26
#